data_AF-A0A8H3GMV3-F1
#
_entry.id   AF-A0A8H3GMV3-F1
#
_cell.length_a   1.000
_cell.length_b   1.000
_cell.length_c   1.000
_cell.angle_alpha   90.00
_cell.angle_beta   90.00
_cell.angle_gamma   90.00
#
_symmetry.space_group_name_H-M   'P 1'
#
loop_
_entity.id
_entity.type
_entity.pdbx_description
1 polymer ?
#
loop_
_entity_poly.entity_id
_entity_poly.type
_entity_poly.pdbx_seq_one_letter_code
_entity_poly.pdbx_strand_id
1 'polypeptide(L)'
;MKPTGVIALAALAGPAAAQSLNVVDSFMRDLSLSFRALAGSHPRRAFHRRAPGQLVKRCIHPGNGYPGGDNSTSTTGMSRTISATITSTGTRSSTSMRTATSSAATPSSTWKLQQTMAGSNFFDQWDFWTVADPTNGAVDYQSRENAQANGLIEINSVGNAIMRIENTTQVAGNRKSVRISSKYIMNGGLAILDAVHMPYGCGTWPAWWTTDVPNWPNNGEIDIVEGVNGYVRNHVALHTASGCTIPNEFGASATLVSSTNCAAYETSNLGCGQLTTLSNTYGKPFNDNGGGVYAMLWQSTGISVYFFPRDTIPSDITSEAPQPSTWGIPIANFPNTSCDPATYMKNHQIIFTSTLCGDWAGSSGAWMTAGLGGQIDSCSASTGVGSCVDFIRNNGATFTDAYWEVKSVKVYTT
;
A
#
# COMPACT_ATOMS: atom_id res chain seq x y z
N MET A 1 56.68 -10.63 -42.12
CA MET A 1 56.17 -11.83 -41.39
C MET A 1 54.84 -11.48 -40.74
N LYS A 2 53.86 -12.39 -40.80
CA LYS A 2 52.61 -12.42 -39.98
C LYS A 2 51.59 -11.27 -40.19
N PRO A 3 50.29 -11.50 -39.86
CA PRO A 3 49.23 -11.15 -40.82
C PRO A 3 48.08 -10.26 -40.30
N THR A 4 47.11 -10.05 -41.19
CA THR A 4 45.81 -9.38 -41.06
C THR A 4 44.88 -9.95 -39.97
N GLY A 5 44.01 -9.08 -39.42
CA GLY A 5 42.81 -9.46 -38.67
C GLY A 5 41.75 -8.34 -38.70
N VAL A 6 40.52 -8.68 -39.08
CA VAL A 6 39.34 -7.79 -39.13
C VAL A 6 38.44 -8.08 -37.92
N ILE A 7 37.81 -7.05 -37.32
CA ILE A 7 36.58 -7.07 -36.48
C ILE A 7 36.24 -5.58 -36.22
N ALA A 8 35.21 -5.00 -36.84
CA ALA A 8 33.76 -5.12 -36.62
C ALA A 8 33.22 -4.10 -35.59
N LEU A 9 32.27 -3.29 -36.06
CA LEU A 9 31.61 -2.21 -35.33
C LEU A 9 30.50 -2.81 -34.43
N ALA A 10 30.49 -2.51 -33.13
CA ALA A 10 29.43 -2.92 -32.21
C ALA A 10 28.80 -1.67 -31.57
N ALA A 11 27.48 -1.55 -31.69
CA ALA A 11 26.73 -0.38 -31.27
C ALA A 11 26.42 -0.38 -29.75
N LEU A 12 26.22 0.82 -29.21
CA LEU A 12 25.82 1.08 -27.83
C LEU A 12 24.39 0.56 -27.56
N ALA A 13 24.23 -0.26 -26.53
CA ALA A 13 22.96 -0.52 -25.85
C ALA A 13 23.23 -0.61 -24.33
N GLY A 14 22.57 0.25 -23.55
CA GLY A 14 22.90 0.47 -22.13
C GLY A 14 22.27 -0.54 -21.14
N PRO A 15 22.83 -0.67 -19.92
CA PRO A 15 22.34 -1.62 -18.92
C PRO A 15 21.21 -1.02 -18.06
N ALA A 16 19.97 -1.10 -18.56
CA ALA A 16 18.78 -0.72 -17.77
C ALA A 16 17.85 -1.91 -17.46
N ALA A 17 17.73 -2.89 -18.36
CA ALA A 17 16.81 -4.03 -18.20
C ALA A 17 17.38 -5.20 -17.38
N ALA A 18 18.70 -5.28 -17.17
CA ALA A 18 19.33 -6.38 -16.44
C ALA A 18 19.38 -6.16 -14.91
N GLN A 19 19.19 -4.93 -14.43
CA GLN A 19 19.16 -4.64 -12.99
C GLN A 19 17.76 -4.87 -12.40
N SER A 20 16.68 -4.63 -13.15
CA SER A 20 15.31 -4.84 -12.67
C SER A 20 14.98 -6.30 -12.38
N LEU A 21 15.46 -7.25 -13.22
CA LEU A 21 15.25 -8.69 -13.01
C LEU A 21 15.99 -9.23 -11.77
N ASN A 22 17.26 -8.84 -11.58
CA ASN A 22 18.06 -9.33 -10.45
C ASN A 22 17.56 -8.82 -9.08
N VAL A 23 16.97 -7.63 -9.03
CA VAL A 23 16.38 -7.09 -7.78
C VAL A 23 15.11 -7.85 -7.39
N VAL A 24 14.28 -8.24 -8.37
CA VAL A 24 13.09 -9.05 -8.11
C VAL A 24 13.50 -10.46 -7.63
N ASP A 25 14.41 -11.15 -8.31
CA ASP A 25 14.83 -12.50 -7.90
C ASP A 25 15.51 -12.54 -6.52
N SER A 26 16.24 -11.48 -6.12
CA SER A 26 16.77 -11.33 -4.76
C SER A 26 15.63 -11.21 -3.74
N PHE A 27 14.67 -10.31 -3.99
CA PHE A 27 13.53 -10.04 -3.13
C PHE A 27 12.68 -11.31 -2.90
N MET A 28 12.35 -12.03 -3.97
CA MET A 28 11.58 -13.29 -3.93
C MET A 28 12.25 -14.37 -3.06
N ARG A 29 13.58 -14.44 -3.10
CA ARG A 29 14.37 -15.47 -2.40
C ARG A 29 14.50 -15.18 -0.90
N ASP A 30 14.60 -13.91 -0.52
CA ASP A 30 14.96 -13.51 0.84
C ASP A 30 13.75 -13.36 1.79
N LEU A 31 12.55 -13.05 1.26
CA LEU A 31 11.30 -13.28 2.01
C LEU A 31 11.14 -14.77 2.34
N SER A 32 11.42 -15.67 1.39
CA SER A 32 11.34 -17.12 1.63
C SER A 32 12.35 -17.63 2.68
N LEU A 33 13.50 -16.96 2.85
CA LEU A 33 14.51 -17.32 3.84
C LEU A 33 14.18 -16.79 5.24
N SER A 34 13.63 -15.59 5.33
CA SER A 34 13.23 -14.95 6.59
C SER A 34 12.19 -15.80 7.35
N PHE A 35 11.20 -16.35 6.65
CA PHE A 35 10.19 -17.21 7.26
C PHE A 35 10.60 -18.69 7.38
N ARG A 36 11.58 -19.18 6.61
CA ARG A 36 12.12 -20.55 6.78
C ARG A 36 12.95 -20.72 8.05
N ALA A 37 13.56 -19.65 8.57
CA ALA A 37 14.33 -19.70 9.82
C ALA A 37 13.49 -20.05 11.05
N LEU A 38 12.16 -19.87 10.99
CA LEU A 38 11.21 -20.17 12.07
C LEU A 38 10.72 -21.63 12.08
N ALA A 39 11.13 -22.46 11.10
CA ALA A 39 10.66 -23.85 10.95
C ALA A 39 11.66 -24.91 11.43
N GLY A 40 12.13 -24.79 12.69
CA GLY A 40 12.85 -25.84 13.41
C GLY A 40 12.48 -25.81 14.90
N SER A 41 12.17 -26.92 15.58
CA SER A 41 12.25 -28.33 15.17
C SER A 41 11.40 -29.23 16.10
N HIS A 42 10.60 -30.16 15.54
CA HIS A 42 10.28 -31.44 16.20
C HIS A 42 9.67 -32.46 15.20
N PRO A 43 10.13 -33.73 15.18
CA PRO A 43 9.65 -34.71 14.22
C PRO A 43 8.41 -35.46 14.71
N ARG A 44 7.26 -35.29 14.04
CA ARG A 44 6.17 -36.29 14.11
C ARG A 44 6.25 -37.23 12.90
N ARG A 45 6.45 -38.52 13.20
CA ARG A 45 6.38 -39.61 12.22
C ARG A 45 4.95 -39.73 11.68
N ALA A 46 4.81 -39.84 10.36
CA ALA A 46 3.64 -40.44 9.71
C ALA A 46 4.10 -41.38 8.59
N PHE A 47 3.44 -42.52 8.46
CA PHE A 47 3.85 -43.62 7.58
C PHE A 47 3.16 -43.57 6.21
N HIS A 48 3.86 -44.13 5.22
CA HIS A 48 3.36 -44.88 4.06
C HIS A 48 3.06 -44.23 2.69
N ARG A 49 3.79 -44.81 1.71
CA ARG A 49 3.38 -45.28 0.35
C ARG A 49 3.31 -44.27 -0.80
N ARG A 50 4.38 -44.30 -1.61
CA ARG A 50 4.36 -44.03 -3.06
C ARG A 50 3.87 -45.27 -3.84
N ALA A 51 3.21 -45.06 -4.98
CA ALA A 51 3.36 -45.84 -6.24
C ALA A 51 2.57 -45.16 -7.39
N PRO A 52 2.83 -45.46 -8.69
CA PRO A 52 3.06 -44.39 -9.68
C PRO A 52 2.34 -44.53 -11.05
N GLY A 53 2.57 -43.57 -11.96
CA GLY A 53 2.20 -43.60 -13.40
C GLY A 53 1.02 -42.67 -13.75
N GLN A 54 0.87 -42.13 -14.97
CA GLN A 54 1.58 -42.39 -16.24
C GLN A 54 1.48 -41.16 -17.20
N LEU A 55 2.35 -41.11 -18.23
CA LEU A 55 2.45 -40.02 -19.22
C LEU A 55 1.38 -40.04 -20.32
N VAL A 56 1.06 -38.87 -20.89
CA VAL A 56 0.62 -38.73 -22.30
C VAL A 56 1.32 -37.54 -22.97
N LYS A 57 1.91 -37.76 -24.15
CA LYS A 57 2.45 -36.72 -25.06
C LYS A 57 1.38 -36.33 -26.10
N ARG A 58 1.46 -35.12 -26.68
CA ARG A 58 1.14 -34.87 -28.11
C ARG A 58 1.85 -33.61 -28.64
N CYS A 59 1.86 -33.48 -29.97
CA CYS A 59 2.94 -32.83 -30.74
C CYS A 59 2.59 -31.45 -31.36
N ILE A 60 3.50 -30.93 -32.19
CA ILE A 60 3.66 -29.53 -32.63
C ILE A 60 3.41 -29.35 -34.16
N HIS A 61 2.85 -28.19 -34.57
CA HIS A 61 2.82 -27.54 -35.92
C HIS A 61 2.18 -28.27 -37.12
N PRO A 62 1.94 -27.62 -38.31
CA PRO A 62 2.07 -26.21 -38.77
C PRO A 62 0.70 -25.49 -38.95
N GLY A 63 0.49 -24.32 -39.61
CA GLY A 63 1.37 -23.29 -40.22
C GLY A 63 0.83 -22.67 -41.54
N ASN A 64 1.25 -21.44 -41.91
CA ASN A 64 0.89 -20.62 -43.10
C ASN A 64 -0.57 -20.08 -43.19
N GLY A 65 -0.88 -18.93 -43.81
CA GLY A 65 -0.04 -17.90 -44.46
C GLY A 65 -0.86 -16.68 -44.99
N TYR A 66 -0.18 -15.57 -45.32
CA TYR A 66 -0.73 -14.34 -45.96
C TYR A 66 -0.96 -14.52 -47.48
N PRO A 67 -1.87 -13.74 -48.11
CA PRO A 67 -1.54 -12.46 -48.75
C PRO A 67 -2.55 -11.34 -48.41
N GLY A 68 -2.38 -10.03 -48.67
CA GLY A 68 -1.42 -9.28 -49.49
C GLY A 68 -2.15 -8.44 -50.55
N GLY A 69 -1.98 -7.10 -50.59
CA GLY A 69 -2.59 -6.25 -51.63
C GLY A 69 -2.74 -4.75 -51.30
N ASP A 70 -1.95 -3.93 -51.99
CA ASP A 70 -1.84 -2.45 -51.99
C ASP A 70 -3.16 -1.70 -52.33
N ASN A 71 -3.35 -0.37 -52.13
CA ASN A 71 -2.64 0.71 -52.85
C ASN A 71 -2.93 2.14 -52.29
N SER A 72 -2.13 3.10 -52.77
CA SER A 72 -2.13 4.58 -52.62
C SER A 72 -3.42 5.30 -53.12
N THR A 73 -3.62 6.64 -53.07
CA THR A 73 -2.70 7.81 -53.14
C THR A 73 -3.30 9.10 -52.49
N SER A 74 -2.56 10.21 -52.50
CA SER A 74 -2.79 11.50 -51.81
C SER A 74 -3.61 12.56 -52.57
N THR A 75 -4.03 13.63 -51.87
CA THR A 75 -4.03 15.07 -52.31
C THR A 75 -4.52 15.97 -51.15
N THR A 76 -3.64 16.78 -50.53
CA THR A 76 -3.52 18.26 -50.69
C THR A 76 -4.80 19.12 -50.59
N GLY A 77 -4.83 20.05 -49.62
CA GLY A 77 -5.77 21.18 -49.55
C GLY A 77 -5.28 22.26 -48.56
N MET A 78 -5.26 23.53 -48.97
CA MET A 78 -4.60 24.64 -48.25
C MET A 78 -5.50 25.43 -47.28
N SER A 79 -4.87 26.15 -46.35
CA SER A 79 -5.49 27.11 -45.42
C SER A 79 -6.28 28.24 -46.10
N ARG A 80 -7.27 28.78 -45.38
CA ARG A 80 -7.53 30.23 -45.44
C ARG A 80 -8.21 30.80 -44.19
N THR A 81 -7.52 31.73 -43.54
CA THR A 81 -8.06 32.60 -42.49
C THR A 81 -8.88 33.72 -43.13
N ILE A 82 -10.06 34.03 -42.57
CA ILE A 82 -10.79 35.26 -42.89
C ILE A 82 -11.17 35.93 -41.57
N SER A 83 -10.56 37.08 -41.29
CA SER A 83 -11.06 38.02 -40.28
C SER A 83 -12.15 38.88 -40.92
N ALA A 84 -13.30 39.00 -40.26
CA ALA A 84 -14.35 39.94 -40.64
C ALA A 84 -14.63 40.89 -39.47
N THR A 85 -14.20 42.14 -39.62
CA THR A 85 -14.50 43.22 -38.65
C THR A 85 -15.93 43.70 -38.88
N ILE A 86 -16.79 43.58 -37.88
CA ILE A 86 -18.14 44.16 -37.91
C ILE A 86 -18.24 45.20 -36.80
N THR A 87 -18.19 46.47 -37.19
CA THR A 87 -18.67 47.59 -36.38
C THR A 87 -20.19 47.59 -36.36
N SER A 88 -20.81 47.48 -35.18
CA SER A 88 -22.21 47.85 -34.99
C SER A 88 -22.38 48.79 -33.79
N THR A 89 -23.25 49.78 -33.97
CA THR A 89 -23.50 50.87 -33.05
C THR A 89 -24.34 50.43 -31.86
N GLY A 90 -24.00 50.92 -30.66
CA GLY A 90 -24.66 50.49 -29.43
C GLY A 90 -26.07 51.07 -29.21
N THR A 91 -26.93 50.26 -28.62
CA THR A 91 -28.09 50.69 -27.84
C THR A 91 -27.99 50.09 -26.45
N ARG A 92 -27.72 50.91 -25.43
CA ARG A 92 -27.72 50.48 -24.03
C ARG A 92 -29.15 50.14 -23.60
N SER A 93 -29.44 48.86 -23.43
CA SER A 93 -30.62 48.39 -22.70
C SER A 93 -30.16 47.92 -21.32
N SER A 94 -30.69 48.52 -20.25
CA SER A 94 -30.28 48.25 -18.87
C SER A 94 -31.01 47.03 -18.30
N THR A 95 -30.63 45.83 -18.75
CA THR A 95 -31.06 44.58 -18.14
C THR A 95 -30.26 44.31 -16.87
N SER A 96 -30.91 44.47 -15.71
CA SER A 96 -30.38 44.04 -14.41
C SER A 96 -30.28 42.50 -14.39
N MET A 97 -29.17 41.96 -14.88
CA MET A 97 -28.83 40.55 -14.71
C MET A 97 -28.61 40.28 -13.22
N ARG A 98 -29.64 39.75 -12.55
CA ARG A 98 -29.44 39.02 -11.29
C ARG A 98 -28.60 37.80 -11.66
N THR A 99 -27.31 37.84 -11.34
CA THR A 99 -26.47 36.64 -11.32
C THR A 99 -27.07 35.68 -10.30
N ALA A 100 -27.90 34.76 -10.78
CA ALA A 100 -28.27 33.59 -10.03
C ALA A 100 -26.98 32.82 -9.79
N THR A 101 -26.47 32.87 -8.56
CA THR A 101 -25.50 31.90 -8.07
C THR A 101 -26.16 30.54 -8.20
N SER A 102 -25.87 29.82 -9.28
CA SER A 102 -26.16 28.40 -9.37
C SER A 102 -25.40 27.74 -8.24
N SER A 103 -26.11 27.35 -7.18
CA SER A 103 -25.59 26.37 -6.24
C SER A 103 -25.15 25.17 -7.07
N ALA A 104 -23.84 24.93 -7.15
CA ALA A 104 -23.34 23.73 -7.80
C ALA A 104 -24.07 22.55 -7.17
N ALA A 105 -24.71 21.72 -7.99
CA ALA A 105 -25.46 20.58 -7.48
C ALA A 105 -24.50 19.71 -6.68
N THR A 106 -24.82 19.45 -5.40
CA THR A 106 -24.02 18.57 -4.55
C THR A 106 -23.80 17.26 -5.30
N PRO A 107 -22.54 16.82 -5.53
CA PRO A 107 -22.29 15.63 -6.32
C PRO A 107 -23.04 14.44 -5.72
N SER A 108 -23.86 13.78 -6.54
CA SER A 108 -24.66 12.64 -6.08
C SER A 108 -23.87 11.36 -6.19
N SER A 109 -23.43 10.79 -5.06
CA SER A 109 -22.88 9.44 -5.02
C SER A 109 -23.90 8.43 -4.50
N THR A 110 -23.78 7.17 -4.95
CA THR A 110 -24.43 6.01 -4.31
C THR A 110 -23.80 5.71 -2.95
N TRP A 111 -22.50 5.97 -2.79
CA TRP A 111 -21.77 5.81 -1.54
C TRP A 111 -22.23 6.83 -0.49
N LYS A 112 -22.78 6.34 0.62
CA LYS A 112 -23.27 7.13 1.75
C LYS A 112 -22.35 6.97 2.94
N LEU A 113 -21.94 8.10 3.51
CA LEU A 113 -21.12 8.18 4.72
C LEU A 113 -21.83 7.48 5.88
N GLN A 114 -21.18 6.47 6.46
CA GLN A 114 -21.65 5.72 7.63
C GLN A 114 -20.94 6.15 8.91
N GLN A 115 -19.63 6.43 8.82
CA GLN A 115 -18.79 6.75 9.97
C GLN A 115 -17.73 7.78 9.62
N THR A 116 -17.51 8.72 10.53
CA THR A 116 -16.38 9.67 10.49
C THR A 116 -15.60 9.60 11.79
N MET A 117 -14.30 9.37 11.69
CA MET A 117 -13.34 9.35 12.79
C MET A 117 -12.35 10.48 12.50
N ALA A 118 -12.57 11.66 13.10
CA ALA A 118 -11.85 12.90 12.82
C ALA A 118 -11.98 13.87 14.01
N GLY A 119 -11.17 14.92 14.05
CA GLY A 119 -11.34 16.04 14.99
C GLY A 119 -11.14 15.67 16.47
N SER A 120 -11.69 16.50 17.37
CA SER A 120 -11.43 16.42 18.81
C SER A 120 -11.87 15.12 19.48
N ASN A 121 -12.82 14.40 18.90
CA ASN A 121 -13.33 13.12 19.39
C ASN A 121 -12.75 11.91 18.63
N PHE A 122 -11.69 12.08 17.83
CA PHE A 122 -11.08 10.99 17.06
C PHE A 122 -10.81 9.76 17.94
N PHE A 123 -10.10 9.92 19.06
CA PHE A 123 -9.73 8.82 19.97
C PHE A 123 -10.90 8.21 20.74
N ASP A 124 -12.10 8.81 20.72
CA ASP A 124 -13.29 8.19 21.32
C ASP A 124 -13.84 7.04 20.47
N GLN A 125 -13.51 7.03 19.17
CA GLN A 125 -13.98 6.04 18.19
C GLN A 125 -13.15 4.73 18.18
N TRP A 126 -12.13 4.62 19.04
CA TRP A 126 -11.18 3.50 19.05
C TRP A 126 -11.01 2.92 20.45
N ASP A 127 -10.62 1.65 20.47
CA ASP A 127 -10.13 0.94 21.65
C ASP A 127 -8.60 0.78 21.56
N PHE A 128 -7.92 0.81 22.70
CA PHE A 128 -6.46 0.78 22.78
C PHE A 128 -5.99 -0.62 23.15
N TRP A 129 -5.11 -1.19 22.32
CA TRP A 129 -4.46 -2.46 22.58
C TRP A 129 -3.33 -2.26 23.59
N THR A 130 -3.34 -3.00 24.70
CA THR A 130 -2.36 -2.83 25.80
C THR A 130 -1.69 -4.15 26.20
N VAL A 131 -1.71 -5.15 25.32
CA VAL A 131 -1.05 -6.45 25.51
C VAL A 131 0.12 -6.59 24.54
N ALA A 132 0.90 -7.66 24.68
CA ALA A 132 2.06 -7.93 23.84
C ALA A 132 1.73 -7.85 22.33
N ASP A 133 2.73 -7.47 21.54
CA ASP A 133 2.59 -7.35 20.09
C ASP A 133 2.49 -8.74 19.43
N PRO A 134 1.40 -9.06 18.68
CA PRO A 134 1.26 -10.36 18.03
C PRO A 134 2.38 -10.70 17.04
N THR A 135 3.02 -9.66 16.49
CA THR A 135 4.14 -9.69 15.54
C THR A 135 5.52 -9.63 16.22
N ASN A 136 5.58 -9.96 17.51
CA ASN A 136 6.78 -10.05 18.34
C ASN A 136 7.65 -8.77 18.38
N GLY A 137 7.04 -7.60 18.11
CA GLY A 137 7.71 -6.32 18.12
C GLY A 137 8.29 -5.91 19.47
N ALA A 138 9.39 -5.17 19.41
CA ALA A 138 10.07 -4.58 20.57
C ALA A 138 9.38 -3.25 20.98
N VAL A 139 8.06 -3.32 21.18
CA VAL A 139 7.15 -2.22 21.49
C VAL A 139 6.43 -2.45 22.84
N ASP A 140 6.03 -1.38 23.51
CA ASP A 140 5.20 -1.37 24.72
C ASP A 140 3.93 -0.55 24.45
N TYR A 141 2.83 -1.22 24.09
CA TYR A 141 1.60 -0.52 23.73
C TYR A 141 0.86 0.03 24.96
N GLN A 142 0.61 1.34 24.95
CA GLN A 142 0.01 2.04 26.08
C GLN A 142 -1.52 2.07 26.04
N SER A 143 -2.15 2.11 27.21
CA SER A 143 -3.57 2.51 27.32
C SER A 143 -3.75 3.96 26.85
N ARG A 144 -5.00 4.39 26.62
CA ARG A 144 -5.30 5.77 26.20
C ARG A 144 -4.76 6.80 27.20
N GLU A 145 -4.95 6.55 28.49
CA GLU A 145 -4.54 7.43 29.59
C GLU A 145 -3.01 7.53 29.66
N ASN A 146 -2.32 6.38 29.57
CA ASN A 146 -0.86 6.34 29.54
C ASN A 146 -0.30 7.00 28.27
N ALA A 147 -0.93 6.78 27.12
CA ALA A 147 -0.53 7.40 25.85
C ALA A 147 -0.65 8.93 25.91
N GLN A 148 -1.72 9.46 26.50
CA GLN A 148 -1.87 10.91 26.76
C GLN A 148 -0.80 11.41 27.73
N ALA A 149 -0.62 10.74 28.87
CA ALA A 149 0.34 11.14 29.90
C ALA A 149 1.81 11.10 29.44
N ASN A 150 2.14 10.23 28.47
CA ASN A 150 3.47 10.14 27.85
C ASN A 150 3.61 10.95 26.54
N GLY A 151 2.58 11.73 26.13
CA GLY A 151 2.62 12.55 24.91
C GLY A 151 2.65 11.76 23.59
N LEU A 152 2.19 10.50 23.61
CA LEU A 152 2.12 9.62 22.44
C LEU A 152 0.88 9.88 21.58
N ILE A 153 -0.19 10.44 22.16
CA ILE A 153 -1.38 10.87 21.42
C ILE A 153 -1.81 12.28 21.80
N GLU A 154 -2.24 13.04 20.80
CA GLU A 154 -2.81 14.37 20.94
C GLU A 154 -3.76 14.68 19.78
N ILE A 155 -4.60 15.71 19.94
CA ILE A 155 -5.24 16.39 18.82
C ILE A 155 -4.48 17.70 18.65
N ASN A 156 -3.85 17.89 17.49
CA ASN A 156 -3.01 19.07 17.26
C ASN A 156 -3.85 20.34 17.04
N SER A 157 -3.20 21.51 16.94
CA SER A 157 -3.88 22.80 16.85
C SER A 157 -4.76 23.01 15.61
N VAL A 158 -4.63 22.16 14.57
CA VAL A 158 -5.49 22.18 13.38
C VAL A 158 -6.57 21.09 13.40
N GLY A 159 -6.67 20.32 14.49
CA GLY A 159 -7.71 19.30 14.70
C GLY A 159 -7.34 17.90 14.19
N ASN A 160 -6.10 17.66 13.77
CA ASN A 160 -5.65 16.36 13.31
C ASN A 160 -5.26 15.47 14.49
N ALA A 161 -5.54 14.18 14.39
CA ALA A 161 -5.16 13.19 15.38
C ALA A 161 -3.71 12.73 15.17
N ILE A 162 -2.94 12.73 16.25
CA ILE A 162 -1.52 12.39 16.28
C ILE A 162 -1.31 11.08 17.04
N MET A 163 -0.49 10.18 16.51
CA MET A 163 -0.06 8.96 17.19
C MET A 163 1.44 8.75 16.99
N ARG A 164 2.23 8.82 18.06
CA ARG A 164 3.71 8.85 18.04
C ARG A 164 4.33 7.61 18.70
N ILE A 165 5.52 7.25 18.24
CA ILE A 165 6.45 6.38 18.98
C ILE A 165 7.26 7.24 19.97
N GLU A 166 7.55 6.71 21.17
CA GLU A 166 8.39 7.36 22.17
C GLU A 166 9.81 7.64 21.64
N ASN A 167 10.24 8.90 21.63
CA ASN A 167 11.54 9.34 21.11
C ASN A 167 12.59 9.65 22.21
N THR A 168 12.37 9.20 23.45
CA THR A 168 13.33 9.34 24.56
C THR A 168 14.69 8.73 24.20
N THR A 169 15.78 9.46 24.44
CA THR A 169 17.12 9.17 23.88
C THR A 169 17.54 7.71 24.03
N GLN A 170 17.35 7.13 25.21
CA GLN A 170 17.57 5.71 25.47
C GLN A 170 16.42 5.12 26.31
N VAL A 171 16.10 3.86 26.07
CA VAL A 171 15.15 3.07 26.89
C VAL A 171 15.78 1.74 27.29
N ALA A 172 15.52 1.30 28.52
CA ALA A 172 16.01 0.01 29.03
C ALA A 172 15.18 -1.19 28.53
N GLY A 173 13.91 -0.96 28.16
CA GLY A 173 12.96 -1.98 27.73
C GLY A 173 12.58 -1.84 26.26
N ASN A 174 11.29 -1.99 25.98
CA ASN A 174 10.71 -1.64 24.68
C ASN A 174 10.34 -0.15 24.66
N ARG A 175 10.24 0.46 23.48
CA ARG A 175 9.73 1.84 23.35
C ARG A 175 8.21 1.84 23.44
N LYS A 176 7.65 2.86 24.08
CA LYS A 176 6.20 3.04 24.12
C LYS A 176 5.66 3.46 22.76
N SER A 177 4.48 2.94 22.43
CA SER A 177 3.73 3.28 21.22
C SER A 177 2.23 3.06 21.47
N VAL A 178 1.41 3.20 20.43
CA VAL A 178 -0.01 2.85 20.44
C VAL A 178 -0.37 1.92 19.29
N ARG A 179 -1.32 1.03 19.57
CA ARG A 179 -2.09 0.29 18.58
C ARG A 179 -3.56 0.49 18.94
N ILE A 180 -4.34 1.01 17.99
CA ILE A 180 -5.75 1.33 18.21
C ILE A 180 -6.62 0.64 17.16
N SER A 181 -7.75 0.08 17.57
CA SER A 181 -8.73 -0.54 16.67
C SER A 181 -10.09 0.15 16.76
N SER A 182 -10.78 0.30 15.63
CA SER A 182 -12.02 1.08 15.58
C SER A 182 -13.17 0.32 16.21
N LYS A 183 -14.01 1.04 16.97
CA LYS A 183 -15.30 0.53 17.48
C LYS A 183 -16.31 0.25 16.36
N TYR A 184 -16.12 0.90 15.21
CA TYR A 184 -16.85 0.60 13.99
C TYR A 184 -16.36 -0.73 13.38
N ILE A 185 -17.30 -1.58 12.96
CA ILE A 185 -17.03 -2.87 12.33
C ILE A 185 -17.44 -2.83 10.86
N MET A 186 -16.48 -3.05 9.96
CA MET A 186 -16.68 -3.13 8.51
C MET A 186 -17.06 -4.54 8.05
N ASN A 187 -17.92 -4.60 7.04
CA ASN A 187 -18.32 -5.82 6.33
C ASN A 187 -18.52 -5.47 4.85
N GLY A 188 -17.43 -5.18 4.15
CA GLY A 188 -17.46 -4.46 2.87
C GLY A 188 -17.49 -2.95 3.05
N GLY A 189 -17.53 -2.25 1.90
CA GLY A 189 -17.69 -0.81 1.82
C GLY A 189 -16.47 -0.10 1.24
N LEU A 190 -16.33 1.17 1.58
CA LEU A 190 -15.24 2.04 1.16
C LEU A 190 -14.69 2.76 2.38
N ALA A 191 -13.43 2.49 2.75
CA ALA A 191 -12.71 3.20 3.80
C ALA A 191 -11.72 4.19 3.18
N ILE A 192 -11.75 5.44 3.63
CA ILE A 192 -10.88 6.52 3.16
C ILE A 192 -10.09 7.09 4.34
N LEU A 193 -8.76 7.02 4.27
CA LEU A 193 -7.83 7.70 5.17
C LEU A 193 -7.30 8.96 4.48
N ASP A 194 -7.50 10.13 5.10
CA ASP A 194 -6.72 11.33 4.82
C ASP A 194 -5.67 11.52 5.92
N ALA A 195 -4.39 11.40 5.54
CA ALA A 195 -3.25 11.59 6.43
C ALA A 195 -2.22 12.55 5.81
N VAL A 196 -1.67 13.45 6.63
CA VAL A 196 -0.57 14.35 6.20
C VAL A 196 0.81 13.81 6.56
N HIS A 197 0.88 12.87 7.50
CA HIS A 197 2.12 12.25 7.95
C HIS A 197 1.90 10.78 8.36
N MET A 198 2.91 9.94 8.13
CA MET A 198 2.99 8.57 8.64
C MET A 198 4.39 8.29 9.23
N PRO A 199 4.54 7.35 10.17
CA PRO A 199 5.85 7.00 10.72
C PRO A 199 6.76 6.43 9.64
N TYR A 200 8.07 6.63 9.78
CA TYR A 200 9.09 5.99 8.95
C TYR A 200 10.42 5.91 9.69
N GLY A 201 11.39 5.20 9.11
CA GLY A 201 12.76 5.16 9.57
C GLY A 201 13.13 3.81 10.19
N CYS A 202 14.43 3.61 10.38
CA CYS A 202 14.98 2.32 10.76
C CYS A 202 14.38 1.78 12.07
N GLY A 203 13.91 0.54 11.98
CA GLY A 203 13.27 -0.21 13.06
C GLY A 203 11.77 0.04 13.18
N THR A 204 11.18 0.99 12.46
CA THR A 204 9.73 1.21 12.47
C THR A 204 8.99 0.18 11.59
N TRP A 205 7.78 -0.18 12.03
CA TRP A 205 6.79 -0.93 11.26
C TRP A 205 5.39 -0.36 11.58
N PRO A 206 5.00 0.72 10.89
CA PRO A 206 3.67 1.29 10.99
C PRO A 206 2.73 0.71 9.93
N ALA A 207 1.47 0.54 10.33
CA ALA A 207 0.41 -0.02 9.50
C ALA A 207 -0.91 0.74 9.67
N TRP A 208 -1.64 0.95 8.57
CA TRP A 208 -3.09 1.21 8.55
C TRP A 208 -3.76 0.09 7.77
N TRP A 209 -4.56 -0.71 8.47
CA TRP A 209 -4.96 -2.04 8.04
C TRP A 209 -6.30 -2.42 8.66
N THR A 210 -6.87 -3.56 8.28
CA THR A 210 -8.17 -4.01 8.81
C THR A 210 -8.22 -5.53 8.99
N THR A 211 -8.78 -6.01 10.10
CA THR A 211 -9.01 -7.45 10.35
C THR A 211 -10.08 -7.69 11.43
N ASP A 212 -10.64 -8.89 11.49
CA ASP A 212 -11.37 -9.39 12.66
C ASP A 212 -10.41 -10.07 13.64
N VAL A 213 -9.82 -9.24 14.52
CA VAL A 213 -8.79 -9.60 15.50
C VAL A 213 -8.98 -10.96 16.21
N PRO A 214 -10.15 -11.30 16.80
CA PRO A 214 -10.34 -12.60 17.46
C PRO A 214 -10.41 -13.81 16.51
N ASN A 215 -10.58 -13.62 15.20
CA ASN A 215 -10.79 -14.68 14.21
C ASN A 215 -9.70 -14.73 13.12
N TRP A 216 -8.63 -13.95 13.24
CA TRP A 216 -7.51 -13.96 12.29
C TRP A 216 -6.88 -15.36 12.13
N PRO A 217 -6.50 -15.80 10.91
CA PRO A 217 -6.71 -15.18 9.59
C PRO A 217 -8.02 -15.66 8.93
N ASN A 218 -8.88 -16.39 9.65
CA ASN A 218 -10.05 -17.07 9.07
C ASN A 218 -11.11 -16.10 8.51
N ASN A 219 -11.25 -14.95 9.17
CA ASN A 219 -12.10 -13.85 8.73
C ASN A 219 -11.32 -12.73 8.01
N GLY A 220 -10.05 -12.97 7.68
CA GLY A 220 -9.27 -12.13 6.78
C GLY A 220 -8.58 -10.93 7.41
N GLU A 221 -7.67 -10.36 6.63
CA GLU A 221 -6.86 -9.18 6.93
C GLU A 221 -6.53 -8.46 5.61
N ILE A 222 -6.58 -7.13 5.65
CA ILE A 222 -6.31 -6.23 4.52
C ILE A 222 -5.33 -5.16 5.00
N ASP A 223 -4.10 -5.24 4.53
CA ASP A 223 -3.05 -4.27 4.82
C ASP A 223 -3.08 -3.19 3.74
N ILE A 224 -3.54 -2.00 4.10
CA ILE A 224 -3.85 -0.93 3.13
C ILE A 224 -2.66 0.01 2.98
N VAL A 225 -2.04 0.35 4.10
CA VAL A 225 -0.77 1.07 4.17
C VAL A 225 0.14 0.29 5.11
N GLU A 226 1.21 -0.29 4.60
CA GLU A 226 2.15 -1.08 5.38
C GLU A 226 3.57 -1.00 4.80
N GLY A 227 4.55 -1.18 5.67
CA GLY A 227 5.95 -1.18 5.32
C GLY A 227 6.84 -1.19 6.57
N VAL A 228 8.14 -1.19 6.34
CA VAL A 228 9.14 -1.28 7.40
C VAL A 228 10.33 -0.37 7.11
N ASN A 229 11.08 -0.02 8.15
CA ASN A 229 12.40 0.58 8.01
C ASN A 229 12.38 1.88 7.14
N GLY A 230 13.25 1.96 6.13
CA GLY A 230 13.38 3.13 5.25
C GLY A 230 12.54 3.07 3.98
N TYR A 231 11.48 2.23 3.94
CA TYR A 231 10.64 2.07 2.75
C TYR A 231 10.06 3.41 2.28
N VAL A 232 9.89 3.54 0.97
CA VAL A 232 9.24 4.69 0.30
C VAL A 232 8.08 4.27 -0.62
N ARG A 233 7.97 2.96 -0.86
CA ARG A 233 6.90 2.30 -1.61
C ARG A 233 6.06 1.47 -0.65
N ASN A 234 4.75 1.66 -0.71
CA ASN A 234 3.78 1.00 0.15
C ASN A 234 3.64 -0.49 -0.20
N HIS A 235 3.53 -1.32 0.82
CA HIS A 235 3.12 -2.71 0.70
C HIS A 235 1.61 -2.81 0.96
N VAL A 236 0.88 -3.46 0.06
CA VAL A 236 -0.54 -3.76 0.22
C VAL A 236 -0.70 -5.28 0.15
N ALA A 237 -1.34 -5.89 1.14
CA ALA A 237 -1.44 -7.35 1.21
C ALA A 237 -2.84 -7.81 1.66
N LEU A 238 -3.14 -9.08 1.36
CA LEU A 238 -4.21 -9.82 2.00
C LEU A 238 -3.65 -11.07 2.68
N HIS A 239 -4.15 -11.34 3.88
CA HIS A 239 -3.86 -12.53 4.67
C HIS A 239 -5.19 -13.21 5.00
N THR A 240 -5.35 -14.49 4.65
CA THR A 240 -6.65 -15.19 4.68
C THR A 240 -6.55 -16.62 5.21
N ALA A 241 -7.72 -17.27 5.33
CA ALA A 241 -7.83 -18.73 5.33
C ALA A 241 -7.29 -19.37 4.03
N SER A 242 -7.11 -20.70 4.06
CA SER A 242 -6.78 -21.53 2.90
C SER A 242 -7.77 -21.35 1.73
N GLY A 243 -7.25 -21.38 0.50
CA GLY A 243 -8.03 -21.39 -0.74
C GLY A 243 -8.15 -20.04 -1.47
N CYS A 244 -7.87 -18.92 -0.82
CA CYS A 244 -7.84 -17.62 -1.49
C CYS A 244 -6.55 -17.46 -2.32
N THR A 245 -6.72 -17.28 -3.62
CA THR A 245 -5.62 -16.97 -4.55
C THR A 245 -6.02 -15.88 -5.55
N ILE A 246 -5.07 -15.02 -5.91
CA ILE A 246 -5.22 -13.98 -6.94
C ILE A 246 -4.57 -14.41 -8.28
N PRO A 247 -4.98 -13.86 -9.44
CA PRO A 247 -4.27 -14.08 -10.69
C PRO A 247 -2.95 -13.30 -10.71
N ASN A 248 -2.02 -13.69 -11.60
CA ASN A 248 -0.82 -12.88 -11.87
C ASN A 248 -1.16 -11.52 -12.52
N GLU A 249 -2.23 -11.48 -13.33
CA GLU A 249 -2.77 -10.26 -13.94
C GLU A 249 -3.97 -9.78 -13.13
N PHE A 250 -3.71 -8.94 -12.13
CA PHE A 250 -4.71 -8.49 -11.14
C PHE A 250 -5.27 -7.08 -11.40
N GLY A 251 -4.82 -6.37 -12.43
CA GLY A 251 -5.43 -5.09 -12.86
C GLY A 251 -5.12 -3.88 -11.96
N ALA A 252 -3.91 -3.84 -11.38
CA ALA A 252 -3.39 -2.69 -10.62
C ALA A 252 -1.99 -2.30 -11.11
N SER A 253 -1.47 -1.16 -10.63
CA SER A 253 -0.13 -0.67 -11.01
C SER A 253 1.02 -1.19 -10.15
N ALA A 254 0.75 -1.94 -9.07
CA ALA A 254 1.77 -2.58 -8.23
C ALA A 254 2.39 -3.83 -8.89
N THR A 255 3.52 -4.25 -8.34
CA THR A 255 4.17 -5.53 -8.66
C THR A 255 3.92 -6.55 -7.56
N LEU A 256 3.61 -7.80 -7.92
CA LEU A 256 3.49 -8.91 -6.96
C LEU A 256 4.81 -9.12 -6.19
N VAL A 257 4.72 -9.35 -4.87
CA VAL A 257 5.89 -9.44 -3.97
C VAL A 257 6.52 -10.83 -3.91
N SER A 258 5.71 -11.89 -3.88
CA SER A 258 6.21 -13.27 -3.73
C SER A 258 5.22 -14.35 -4.11
N SER A 259 3.95 -14.17 -3.78
CA SER A 259 2.93 -15.21 -3.79
C SER A 259 1.60 -14.67 -4.28
N THR A 260 0.93 -15.42 -5.15
CA THR A 260 -0.50 -15.22 -5.48
C THR A 260 -1.43 -15.90 -4.48
N ASN A 261 -0.93 -16.80 -3.62
CA ASN A 261 -1.69 -17.38 -2.52
C ASN A 261 -1.73 -16.38 -1.37
N CYS A 262 -2.92 -16.08 -0.85
CA CYS A 262 -3.12 -15.15 0.27
C CYS A 262 -3.28 -15.89 1.61
N ALA A 263 -3.34 -17.23 1.61
CA ALA A 263 -3.53 -18.01 2.81
C ALA A 263 -2.35 -17.84 3.77
N ALA A 264 -2.58 -17.20 4.92
CA ALA A 264 -1.51 -16.78 5.83
C ALA A 264 -0.66 -17.96 6.31
N TYR A 265 -1.30 -19.03 6.79
CA TYR A 265 -0.57 -20.20 7.31
C TYR A 265 0.14 -21.04 6.24
N GLU A 266 -0.34 -21.04 4.98
CA GLU A 266 0.31 -21.78 3.89
C GLU A 266 1.53 -21.03 3.35
N THR A 267 1.49 -19.71 3.42
CA THR A 267 2.53 -18.80 2.90
C THR A 267 3.54 -18.39 3.98
N SER A 268 3.43 -18.94 5.19
CA SER A 268 4.24 -18.54 6.36
C SER A 268 4.14 -17.05 6.69
N ASN A 269 2.92 -16.51 6.63
CA ASN A 269 2.55 -15.11 6.80
C ASN A 269 3.14 -14.13 5.77
N LEU A 270 3.38 -14.58 4.53
CA LEU A 270 3.66 -13.67 3.41
C LEU A 270 2.38 -13.04 2.83
N GLY A 271 1.25 -13.74 2.95
CA GLY A 271 0.02 -13.38 2.26
C GLY A 271 0.23 -13.30 0.75
N CYS A 272 -0.62 -12.54 0.07
CA CYS A 272 -0.42 -12.15 -1.32
C CYS A 272 -0.06 -10.66 -1.42
N GLY A 273 1.18 -10.32 -1.07
CA GLY A 273 1.66 -8.93 -1.10
C GLY A 273 1.80 -8.33 -2.51
N GLN A 274 1.47 -7.05 -2.63
CA GLN A 274 1.69 -6.19 -3.79
C GLN A 274 2.47 -4.94 -3.37
N LEU A 275 3.64 -4.71 -3.99
CA LEU A 275 4.47 -3.54 -3.72
C LEU A 275 4.16 -2.46 -4.76
N THR A 276 3.80 -1.26 -4.30
CA THR A 276 3.48 -0.14 -5.20
C THR A 276 4.69 0.30 -6.02
N THR A 277 4.42 0.95 -7.15
CA THR A 277 5.44 1.41 -8.11
C THR A 277 5.80 2.89 -7.95
N LEU A 278 4.92 3.71 -7.39
CA LEU A 278 5.18 5.12 -7.08
C LEU A 278 6.09 5.26 -5.83
N SER A 279 7.10 6.13 -5.91
CA SER A 279 8.09 6.33 -4.85
C SER A 279 7.67 7.28 -3.71
N ASN A 280 6.40 7.73 -3.71
CA ASN A 280 5.82 8.65 -2.72
C ASN A 280 4.56 8.11 -2.04
N THR A 281 4.31 6.81 -2.17
CA THR A 281 3.18 6.15 -1.48
C THR A 281 3.43 5.97 0.01
N TYR A 282 4.67 5.91 0.47
CA TYR A 282 4.99 5.55 1.85
C TYR A 282 6.14 6.37 2.44
N GLY A 283 6.18 6.46 3.77
CA GLY A 283 7.29 6.97 4.56
C GLY A 283 7.68 8.42 4.21
N LYS A 284 8.99 8.70 4.20
CA LYS A 284 9.49 10.08 4.05
C LYS A 284 8.94 10.80 2.81
N PRO A 285 8.93 10.23 1.58
CA PRO A 285 8.44 10.98 0.42
C PRO A 285 6.90 11.14 0.39
N PHE A 286 6.14 10.34 1.14
CA PHE A 286 4.74 10.64 1.43
C PHE A 286 4.65 11.88 2.33
N ASN A 287 5.42 11.92 3.42
CA ASN A 287 5.43 13.04 4.37
C ASN A 287 5.89 14.36 3.73
N ASP A 288 6.96 14.31 2.92
CA ASP A 288 7.50 15.46 2.17
C ASP A 288 6.48 16.04 1.16
N ASN A 289 5.50 15.23 0.74
CA ASN A 289 4.39 15.63 -0.14
C ASN A 289 3.18 16.20 0.65
N GLY A 290 3.28 16.39 1.97
CA GLY A 290 2.12 16.70 2.82
C GLY A 290 1.11 15.56 2.89
N GLY A 291 1.59 14.33 2.70
CA GLY A 291 0.83 13.09 2.65
C GLY A 291 -0.11 12.99 1.45
N GLY A 292 -1.30 12.46 1.71
CA GLY A 292 -2.31 12.20 0.68
C GLY A 292 -3.50 11.43 1.23
N VAL A 293 -4.29 10.87 0.32
CA VAL A 293 -5.46 10.05 0.63
C VAL A 293 -5.24 8.62 0.18
N TYR A 294 -5.50 7.68 1.09
CA TYR A 294 -5.64 6.27 0.80
C TYR A 294 -7.12 5.88 0.79
N ALA A 295 -7.56 5.11 -0.19
CA ALA A 295 -8.92 4.60 -0.26
C ALA A 295 -8.91 3.08 -0.52
N MET A 296 -9.49 2.31 0.40
CA MET A 296 -9.72 0.87 0.26
C MET A 296 -11.19 0.64 -0.11
N LEU A 297 -11.42 0.03 -1.26
CA LEU A 297 -12.72 -0.35 -1.78
C LEU A 297 -12.87 -1.88 -1.66
N TRP A 298 -13.78 -2.33 -0.82
CA TRP A 298 -14.09 -3.75 -0.60
C TRP A 298 -15.53 -4.04 -1.07
N GLN A 299 -15.65 -4.79 -2.16
CA GLN A 299 -16.91 -5.16 -2.80
C GLN A 299 -16.95 -6.67 -3.10
N SER A 300 -18.09 -7.17 -3.60
CA SER A 300 -18.21 -8.56 -4.05
C SER A 300 -17.28 -8.92 -5.22
N THR A 301 -16.80 -7.93 -5.98
CA THR A 301 -15.86 -8.09 -7.10
C THR A 301 -14.39 -8.21 -6.67
N GLY A 302 -14.07 -7.93 -5.41
CA GLY A 302 -12.70 -7.93 -4.90
C GLY A 302 -12.41 -6.77 -3.95
N ILE A 303 -11.12 -6.57 -3.66
CA ILE A 303 -10.60 -5.46 -2.86
C ILE A 303 -9.62 -4.65 -3.70
N SER A 304 -9.80 -3.34 -3.79
CA SER A 304 -8.89 -2.42 -4.49
C SER A 304 -8.39 -1.34 -3.55
N VAL A 305 -7.13 -0.96 -3.66
CA VAL A 305 -6.54 0.17 -2.91
C VAL A 305 -6.08 1.23 -3.89
N TYR A 306 -6.44 2.48 -3.61
CA TYR A 306 -6.06 3.69 -4.33
C TYR A 306 -5.23 4.60 -3.43
N PHE A 307 -4.28 5.31 -4.02
CA PHE A 307 -3.53 6.39 -3.38
C PHE A 307 -3.59 7.64 -4.23
N PHE A 308 -3.89 8.77 -3.60
CA PHE A 308 -3.89 10.09 -4.22
C PHE A 308 -2.92 10.99 -3.45
N PRO A 309 -1.80 11.41 -4.06
CA PRO A 309 -0.96 12.49 -3.53
C PRO A 309 -1.78 13.73 -3.15
N ARG A 310 -1.34 14.47 -2.13
CA ARG A 310 -2.04 15.63 -1.54
C ARG A 310 -2.70 16.58 -2.55
N ASP A 311 -1.98 16.97 -3.59
CA ASP A 311 -2.44 17.96 -4.58
C ASP A 311 -3.30 17.37 -5.71
N THR A 312 -3.49 16.06 -5.73
CA THR A 312 -4.26 15.32 -6.75
C THR A 312 -5.41 14.51 -6.14
N ILE A 313 -5.87 14.86 -4.94
CA ILE A 313 -7.04 14.22 -4.30
C ILE A 313 -8.30 14.49 -5.15
N PRO A 314 -9.03 13.45 -5.60
CA PRO A 314 -10.26 13.62 -6.36
C PRO A 314 -11.32 14.46 -5.64
N SER A 315 -11.93 15.41 -6.37
CA SER A 315 -12.85 16.42 -5.79
C SER A 315 -14.12 15.82 -5.17
N ASP A 316 -14.52 14.63 -5.63
CA ASP A 316 -15.63 13.84 -5.11
C ASP A 316 -15.34 13.30 -3.70
N ILE A 317 -14.08 12.94 -3.39
CA ILE A 317 -13.65 12.61 -2.02
C ILE A 317 -13.74 13.85 -1.12
N THR A 318 -13.22 15.00 -1.59
CA THR A 318 -13.27 16.26 -0.80
C THR A 318 -14.69 16.80 -0.62
N SER A 319 -15.63 16.40 -1.49
CA SER A 319 -17.06 16.75 -1.43
C SER A 319 -17.90 15.71 -0.66
N GLU A 320 -17.26 14.72 -0.03
CA GLU A 320 -17.90 13.59 0.67
C GLU A 320 -18.88 12.76 -0.16
N ALA A 321 -18.70 12.76 -1.48
CA ALA A 321 -19.53 12.05 -2.45
C ALA A 321 -18.69 11.16 -3.38
N PRO A 322 -17.90 10.21 -2.82
CA PRO A 322 -16.87 9.49 -3.56
C PRO A 322 -17.46 8.64 -4.70
N GLN A 323 -16.77 8.61 -5.85
CA GLN A 323 -17.15 7.89 -7.06
C GLN A 323 -15.99 6.99 -7.55
N PRO A 324 -15.75 5.82 -6.92
CA PRO A 324 -14.59 4.98 -7.20
C PRO A 324 -14.41 4.56 -8.66
N SER A 325 -15.50 4.44 -9.43
CA SER A 325 -15.47 4.15 -10.87
C SER A 325 -14.78 5.22 -11.72
N THR A 326 -14.52 6.42 -11.16
CA THR A 326 -13.85 7.53 -11.85
C THR A 326 -12.36 7.65 -11.50
N TRP A 327 -11.87 6.90 -10.52
CA TRP A 327 -10.52 7.04 -9.98
C TRP A 327 -9.41 6.38 -10.81
N GLY A 328 -9.76 5.61 -11.84
CA GLY A 328 -8.81 4.98 -12.75
C GLY A 328 -8.25 3.66 -12.23
N ILE A 329 -6.96 3.43 -12.43
CA ILE A 329 -6.30 2.16 -12.08
C ILE A 329 -5.89 2.20 -10.59
N PRO A 330 -6.28 1.21 -9.77
CA PRO A 330 -5.85 1.13 -8.38
C PRO A 330 -4.34 0.88 -8.26
N ILE A 331 -3.74 1.31 -7.15
CA ILE A 331 -2.32 1.01 -6.86
C ILE A 331 -2.11 -0.46 -6.49
N ALA A 332 -3.12 -1.13 -5.92
CA ALA A 332 -3.12 -2.57 -5.66
C ALA A 332 -4.55 -3.13 -5.80
N ASN A 333 -4.70 -4.38 -6.26
CA ASN A 333 -6.02 -4.98 -6.47
C ASN A 333 -6.03 -6.50 -6.29
N PHE A 334 -7.07 -7.00 -5.66
CA PHE A 334 -7.28 -8.39 -5.29
C PHE A 334 -8.66 -8.83 -5.84
N PRO A 335 -8.73 -9.28 -7.10
CA PRO A 335 -9.99 -9.63 -7.72
C PRO A 335 -10.55 -10.94 -7.16
N ASN A 336 -11.88 -11.08 -7.15
CA ASN A 336 -12.59 -12.21 -6.53
C ASN A 336 -12.44 -13.58 -7.23
N THR A 337 -11.56 -13.73 -8.23
CA THR A 337 -11.55 -14.89 -9.16
C THR A 337 -11.41 -16.24 -8.46
N SER A 338 -10.59 -16.29 -7.41
CA SER A 338 -10.45 -17.42 -6.50
C SER A 338 -10.27 -16.93 -5.06
N CYS A 339 -10.75 -15.72 -4.78
CA CYS A 339 -10.68 -15.08 -3.47
C CYS A 339 -11.91 -14.20 -3.26
N ASP A 340 -13.09 -14.83 -3.18
CA ASP A 340 -14.36 -14.14 -2.92
C ASP A 340 -14.34 -13.44 -1.54
N PRO A 341 -14.44 -12.10 -1.47
CA PRO A 341 -14.41 -11.40 -0.20
C PRO A 341 -15.57 -11.77 0.74
N ALA A 342 -16.73 -12.22 0.23
CA ALA A 342 -17.83 -12.69 1.09
C ALA A 342 -17.49 -14.01 1.83
N THR A 343 -16.56 -14.79 1.27
CA THR A 343 -16.02 -16.00 1.89
C THR A 343 -14.93 -15.65 2.90
N TYR A 344 -13.95 -14.82 2.51
CA TYR A 344 -12.68 -14.66 3.24
C TYR A 344 -12.59 -13.45 4.19
N MET A 345 -13.46 -12.45 4.07
CA MET A 345 -13.35 -11.18 4.80
C MET A 345 -14.65 -10.90 5.58
N LYS A 346 -14.59 -10.74 6.91
CA LYS A 346 -15.78 -10.57 7.77
C LYS A 346 -15.46 -9.80 9.04
N ASN A 347 -16.31 -8.84 9.43
CA ASN A 347 -16.26 -8.12 10.71
C ASN A 347 -14.95 -7.38 11.02
N HIS A 348 -14.37 -6.68 10.04
CA HIS A 348 -13.09 -6.03 10.22
C HIS A 348 -13.19 -4.78 11.11
N GLN A 349 -12.33 -4.70 12.12
CA GLN A 349 -11.97 -3.42 12.74
C GLN A 349 -10.93 -2.75 11.84
N ILE A 350 -10.98 -1.42 11.73
CA ILE A 350 -9.89 -0.62 11.16
C ILE A 350 -8.84 -0.44 12.26
N ILE A 351 -7.55 -0.55 11.93
CA ILE A 351 -6.47 -0.55 12.92
C ILE A 351 -5.35 0.40 12.48
N PHE A 352 -4.86 1.20 13.41
CA PHE A 352 -3.54 1.83 13.30
C PHE A 352 -2.58 1.11 14.24
N THR A 353 -1.43 0.71 13.70
CA THR A 353 -0.32 0.12 14.45
C THR A 353 0.96 0.92 14.21
N SER A 354 1.84 0.94 15.20
CA SER A 354 3.24 1.39 15.04
C SER A 354 4.12 0.54 15.94
N THR A 355 4.46 -0.65 15.44
CA THR A 355 5.38 -1.58 16.12
C THR A 355 6.83 -1.29 15.73
N LEU A 356 7.76 -1.96 16.39
CA LEU A 356 9.20 -1.79 16.20
C LEU A 356 9.90 -3.13 16.08
N CYS A 357 10.81 -3.26 15.12
CA CYS A 357 11.52 -4.50 14.81
C CYS A 357 10.56 -5.68 14.54
N GLY A 358 10.43 -6.61 15.49
CA GLY A 358 9.54 -7.77 15.37
C GLY A 358 9.86 -8.68 14.18
N ASP A 359 8.87 -9.49 13.83
CA ASP A 359 8.99 -10.55 12.81
C ASP A 359 9.38 -10.03 11.42
N TRP A 360 9.01 -8.79 11.07
CA TRP A 360 9.34 -8.20 9.77
C TRP A 360 10.48 -7.17 9.82
N ALA A 361 10.29 -5.97 10.40
CA ALA A 361 11.28 -4.89 10.32
C ALA A 361 12.64 -5.26 10.97
N GLY A 362 12.60 -6.11 12.00
CA GLY A 362 13.76 -6.62 12.72
C GLY A 362 14.41 -7.85 12.09
N SER A 363 13.77 -8.49 11.11
CA SER A 363 14.31 -9.65 10.41
C SER A 363 15.63 -9.31 9.70
N SER A 364 16.51 -10.30 9.50
CA SER A 364 17.71 -10.12 8.67
C SER A 364 17.34 -9.68 7.24
N GLY A 365 16.22 -10.21 6.71
CA GLY A 365 15.70 -9.87 5.40
C GLY A 365 15.38 -8.38 5.24
N ALA A 366 14.81 -7.72 6.24
CA ALA A 366 14.47 -6.30 6.16
C ALA A 366 15.54 -5.35 6.75
N TRP A 367 16.20 -5.74 7.85
CA TRP A 367 17.16 -4.90 8.56
C TRP A 367 18.50 -4.78 7.83
N MET A 368 18.97 -5.86 7.21
CA MET A 368 20.33 -5.95 6.64
C MET A 368 20.38 -5.74 5.11
N THR A 369 19.23 -5.70 4.44
CA THR A 369 19.13 -5.67 2.97
C THR A 369 18.84 -4.28 2.40
N ALA A 370 19.59 -3.89 1.37
CA ALA A 370 19.43 -2.64 0.64
C ALA A 370 18.36 -2.78 -0.48
N GLY A 371 17.84 -1.67 -1.03
CA GLY A 371 16.90 -1.66 -2.16
C GLY A 371 15.43 -2.02 -1.84
N LEU A 372 15.16 -2.66 -0.70
CA LEU A 372 13.81 -3.15 -0.34
C LEU A 372 12.82 -2.00 -0.13
N GLY A 373 11.60 -2.14 -0.64
CA GLY A 373 10.57 -1.09 -0.57
C GLY A 373 11.00 0.26 -1.18
N GLY A 374 12.07 0.28 -1.98
CA GLY A 374 12.70 1.51 -2.50
C GLY A 374 13.65 2.23 -1.53
N GLN A 375 13.94 1.66 -0.35
CA GLN A 375 15.00 2.18 0.53
C GLN A 375 16.36 2.02 -0.16
N ILE A 376 17.26 3.00 -0.07
CA ILE A 376 18.56 2.95 -0.76
C ILE A 376 19.48 1.98 -0.02
N ASP A 377 19.87 2.32 1.20
CA ASP A 377 20.74 1.51 2.06
C ASP A 377 19.93 0.60 2.99
N SER A 378 20.56 -0.45 3.50
CA SER A 378 19.97 -1.21 4.62
C SER A 378 20.04 -0.42 5.92
N CYS A 379 19.18 -0.75 6.88
CA CYS A 379 19.24 -0.12 8.20
C CYS A 379 20.50 -0.49 8.98
N SER A 380 20.98 -1.73 8.86
CA SER A 380 22.27 -2.14 9.42
C SER A 380 23.43 -1.28 8.89
N ALA A 381 23.46 -0.99 7.58
CA ALA A 381 24.50 -0.18 6.96
C ALA A 381 24.37 1.33 7.28
N SER A 382 23.18 1.90 7.13
CA SER A 382 22.93 3.33 7.32
C SER A 382 23.01 3.79 8.78
N THR A 383 22.69 2.90 9.74
CA THR A 383 22.81 3.19 11.18
C THR A 383 24.16 2.74 11.77
N GLY A 384 24.87 1.82 11.11
CA GLY A 384 26.05 1.15 11.64
C GLY A 384 25.76 0.13 12.75
N VAL A 385 24.49 -0.21 13.02
CA VAL A 385 24.08 -1.10 14.11
C VAL A 385 23.53 -2.43 13.56
N GLY A 386 24.21 -3.54 13.87
CA GLY A 386 23.85 -4.87 13.35
C GLY A 386 22.51 -5.44 13.87
N SER A 387 21.95 -4.86 14.93
CA SER A 387 20.75 -5.34 15.63
C SER A 387 19.68 -4.24 15.68
N CYS A 388 18.50 -4.53 15.13
CA CYS A 388 17.37 -3.61 15.17
C CYS A 388 17.00 -3.21 16.60
N VAL A 389 16.95 -4.18 17.53
CA VAL A 389 16.55 -3.94 18.92
C VAL A 389 17.56 -3.04 19.65
N ASP A 390 18.86 -3.23 19.38
CA ASP A 390 19.90 -2.36 19.97
C ASP A 390 19.86 -0.96 19.36
N PHE A 391 19.55 -0.83 18.07
CA PHE A 391 19.35 0.47 17.43
C PHE A 391 18.18 1.21 18.08
N ILE A 392 16.97 0.64 18.11
CA ILE A 392 15.80 1.34 18.63
C ILE A 392 16.00 1.74 20.10
N ARG A 393 16.59 0.87 20.94
CA ARG A 393 16.78 1.15 22.37
C ARG A 393 17.70 2.34 22.64
N ASN A 394 18.69 2.57 21.78
CA ASN A 394 19.75 3.55 22.02
C ASN A 394 19.65 4.85 21.20
N ASN A 395 18.74 4.95 20.23
CA ASN A 395 18.68 6.05 19.27
C ASN A 395 17.33 6.80 19.25
N GLY A 396 16.85 7.26 20.41
CA GLY A 396 15.52 7.88 20.55
C GLY A 396 15.20 9.01 19.57
N ALA A 397 16.18 9.87 19.28
CA ALA A 397 15.99 11.02 18.42
C ALA A 397 15.53 10.67 16.99
N THR A 398 15.82 9.46 16.49
CA THR A 398 15.39 9.02 15.15
C THR A 398 13.90 8.75 15.05
N PHE A 399 13.18 8.65 16.17
CA PHE A 399 11.72 8.47 16.22
C PHE A 399 10.95 9.79 16.27
N THR A 400 11.62 10.94 16.09
CA THR A 400 10.94 12.26 16.05
C THR A 400 9.91 12.34 14.92
N ASP A 401 10.22 11.77 13.76
CA ASP A 401 9.29 11.65 12.62
C ASP A 401 8.53 10.30 12.63
N ALA A 402 8.59 9.52 13.70
CA ALA A 402 7.86 8.26 13.80
C ALA A 402 6.45 8.49 14.36
N TYR A 403 5.61 9.20 13.58
CA TYR A 403 4.22 9.47 13.95
C TYR A 403 3.25 9.49 12.77
N TRP A 404 2.01 9.09 13.04
CA TRP A 404 0.85 9.35 12.19
C TRP A 404 0.28 10.74 12.49
N GLU A 405 -0.11 11.48 11.45
CA GLU A 405 -1.00 12.63 11.55
C GLU A 405 -2.19 12.45 10.61
N VAL A 406 -3.35 12.19 11.21
CA VAL A 406 -4.58 11.80 10.54
C VAL A 406 -5.59 12.95 10.60
N LYS A 407 -6.03 13.41 9.43
CA LYS A 407 -7.14 14.37 9.31
C LYS A 407 -8.48 13.68 9.55
N SER A 408 -8.70 12.54 8.90
CA SER A 408 -9.90 11.73 9.08
C SER A 408 -9.73 10.30 8.56
N VAL A 409 -10.44 9.36 9.18
CA VAL A 409 -10.89 8.12 8.53
C VAL A 409 -12.39 8.22 8.32
N LYS A 410 -12.88 7.97 7.10
CA LYS A 410 -14.30 7.97 6.74
C LYS A 410 -14.69 6.64 6.10
N VAL A 411 -15.84 6.09 6.48
CA VAL A 411 -16.37 4.83 5.91
C VAL A 411 -17.69 5.09 5.21
N TYR A 412 -17.84 4.53 4.01
CA TYR A 412 -19.02 4.64 3.17
C TYR A 412 -19.55 3.26 2.76
N THR A 413 -20.85 3.16 2.54
CA THR A 413 -21.52 1.98 1.95
C THR A 413 -22.51 2.42 0.87
N THR A 414 -22.88 1.51 -0.04
CA THR A 414 -23.87 1.76 -1.11
C THR A 414 -25.26 1.27 -0.73
#